data_AF-A0A8T1FTK7-F1
#
_entry.id   AF-A0A8T1FTK7-F1
#
_cell.length_a   1.000
_cell.length_b   1.000
_cell.length_c   1.000
_cell.angle_alpha   90.00
_cell.angle_beta   90.00
_cell.angle_gamma   90.00
#
_symmetry.space_group_name_H-M   'P 1'
#
loop_
_entity.id
_entity.type
_entity.pdbx_description
1 polymer ?
#
loop_
_entity_poly.entity_id
_entity_poly.type
_entity_poly.pdbx_seq_one_letter_code
_entity_poly.pdbx_strand_id
1 'polypeptide(L)'
;TPPFHADRKEVKGVWKGIASRLNQSVSASFSFRACRDRTSLLLRKYAVQKKRNIAASGTSDVHTDDDDVLEQLQQLKDEAVTQTQTKKSITASKTQKVETAGQRLMQTAEQRVSERINAAEAGGSGKPKRLRPSALLESEQEEAAQRRKLEEQKIDLQRQELALHCDELEQQRRQHDLLREQVSHHAVQIESILKLLAAAISKKDS
;
A
#
# COMPACT_ATOMS: atom_id res chain seq x y z
N THR A 1 -6.09 -15.11 21.48
CA THR A 1 -6.03 -14.07 20.44
C THR A 1 -5.03 -13.00 20.84
N PRO A 2 -4.03 -12.67 20.00
CA PRO A 2 -3.14 -11.56 20.27
C PRO A 2 -3.94 -10.24 20.34
N PRO A 3 -3.49 -9.26 21.15
CA PRO A 3 -4.30 -8.09 21.51
C PRO A 3 -4.73 -7.22 20.32
N PHE A 4 -3.99 -7.27 19.22
CA PHE A 4 -4.27 -6.50 18.01
C PHE A 4 -5.23 -7.19 17.03
N HIS A 5 -5.37 -8.51 17.11
CA HIS A 5 -6.26 -9.31 16.26
C HIS A 5 -7.66 -9.51 16.86
N ALA A 6 -7.87 -9.07 18.09
CA ALA A 6 -9.17 -9.20 18.75
C ALA A 6 -10.20 -8.25 18.13
N ASP A 7 -11.43 -8.75 17.94
CA ASP A 7 -12.53 -7.91 17.50
C ASP A 7 -12.80 -6.78 18.50
N ARG A 8 -13.30 -5.63 18.02
CA ARG A 8 -13.53 -4.43 18.84
C ARG A 8 -14.32 -4.71 20.13
N LYS A 9 -15.20 -5.71 20.11
CA LYS A 9 -16.00 -6.16 21.26
C LYS A 9 -15.18 -6.96 22.28
N GLU A 10 -14.14 -7.65 21.84
CA GLU A 10 -13.31 -8.58 22.62
C GLU A 10 -11.99 -7.97 23.09
N VAL A 11 -11.50 -6.89 22.44
CA VAL A 11 -10.25 -6.19 22.81
C VAL A 11 -10.18 -5.89 24.31
N LYS A 12 -11.28 -5.43 24.92
CA LYS A 12 -11.34 -5.14 26.35
C LYS A 12 -11.09 -6.39 27.21
N GLY A 13 -11.62 -7.55 26.81
CA GLY A 13 -11.42 -8.82 27.49
C GLY A 13 -9.97 -9.29 27.40
N VAL A 14 -9.37 -9.16 26.21
CA VAL A 14 -7.96 -9.56 26.00
C VAL A 14 -7.01 -8.74 26.88
N TRP A 15 -7.16 -7.41 26.92
CA TRP A 15 -6.32 -6.56 27.78
C TRP A 15 -6.55 -6.80 29.27
N LYS A 16 -7.79 -7.11 29.69
CA LYS A 16 -8.06 -7.53 31.07
C LYS A 16 -7.32 -8.82 31.43
N GLY A 17 -7.33 -9.82 30.54
CA GLY A 17 -6.59 -11.07 30.73
C GLY A 17 -5.07 -10.84 30.82
N ILE A 18 -4.52 -9.97 29.96
CA ILE A 18 -3.10 -9.58 30.00
C ILE A 18 -2.75 -8.93 31.34
N ALA A 19 -3.55 -7.94 31.78
CA ALA A 19 -3.32 -7.27 33.06
C ALA A 19 -3.41 -8.23 34.25
N SER A 20 -4.37 -9.16 34.24
CA SER A 20 -4.50 -10.17 35.30
C SER A 20 -3.24 -11.03 35.41
N ARG A 21 -2.71 -11.54 34.27
CA ARG A 21 -1.49 -12.36 34.26
C ARG A 21 -0.27 -11.56 34.69
N LEU A 22 -0.13 -10.32 34.22
CA LEU A 22 0.98 -9.43 34.58
C LEU A 22 0.99 -9.09 36.06
N ASN A 23 -0.18 -8.81 36.62
CA ASN A 23 -0.36 -8.52 38.04
C ASN A 23 -0.04 -9.73 38.92
N GLN A 24 -0.39 -10.94 38.45
CA GLN A 24 -0.03 -12.18 39.12
C GLN A 24 1.48 -12.45 39.09
N SER A 25 2.16 -12.19 37.96
CA SER A 25 3.60 -12.47 37.83
C SER A 25 4.49 -11.47 38.57
N VAL A 26 4.10 -10.19 38.61
CA VAL A 26 4.91 -9.10 39.20
C VAL A 26 4.42 -8.70 40.60
N SER A 27 3.39 -9.37 41.13
CA SER A 27 2.74 -9.01 42.40
C SER A 27 2.35 -7.53 42.46
N ALA A 28 1.72 -7.04 41.39
CA ALA A 28 1.34 -5.64 41.21
C ALA A 28 -0.16 -5.50 40.89
N SER A 29 -0.66 -4.27 40.83
CA SER A 29 -2.08 -3.98 40.58
C SER A 29 -2.29 -2.98 39.43
N PHE A 30 -1.73 -3.28 38.27
CA PHE A 30 -1.92 -2.47 37.06
C PHE A 30 -3.34 -2.61 36.51
N SER A 31 -3.92 -1.50 36.06
CA SER A 31 -5.17 -1.54 35.30
C SER A 31 -4.91 -2.00 33.86
N PHE A 32 -5.89 -2.66 33.24
CA PHE A 32 -5.78 -3.06 31.83
C PHE A 32 -5.56 -1.88 30.88
N ARG A 33 -6.05 -0.69 31.23
CA ARG A 33 -5.81 0.55 30.48
C ARG A 33 -4.34 0.95 30.57
N ALA A 34 -3.77 0.94 31.78
CA ALA A 34 -2.36 1.24 32.00
C ALA A 34 -1.46 0.27 31.22
N CYS A 35 -1.75 -1.03 31.23
CA CYS A 35 -1.00 -2.01 30.44
C CYS A 35 -1.06 -1.69 28.94
N ARG A 36 -2.26 -1.45 28.39
CA ARG A 36 -2.45 -1.12 26.97
C ARG A 36 -1.73 0.16 26.56
N ASP A 37 -1.87 1.20 27.37
CA ASP A 37 -1.32 2.52 27.07
C ASP A 37 0.22 2.49 27.18
N ARG A 38 0.76 1.72 28.14
CA ARG A 38 2.21 1.48 28.26
C ARG A 38 2.75 0.70 27.06
N THR A 39 2.10 -0.37 26.63
CA THR A 39 2.48 -1.12 25.42
C THR A 39 2.45 -0.22 24.18
N SER A 40 1.42 0.62 24.04
CA SER A 40 1.32 1.59 22.94
C SER A 40 2.46 2.60 22.95
N LEU A 41 2.85 3.07 24.14
CA LEU A 41 3.98 3.99 24.30
C LEU A 41 5.31 3.31 23.95
N LEU A 42 5.51 2.06 24.38
CA LEU A 42 6.73 1.29 24.07
C LEU A 42 6.88 1.08 22.56
N LEU A 43 5.83 0.65 21.87
CA LEU A 43 5.84 0.49 20.41
C LEU A 43 6.14 1.81 19.69
N ARG A 44 5.58 2.93 20.15
CA ARG A 44 5.88 4.25 19.57
C ARG A 44 7.35 4.64 19.77
N LYS A 45 7.89 4.44 20.97
CA LYS A 45 9.31 4.72 21.27
C LYS A 45 10.23 3.85 20.41
N TYR A 46 9.95 2.56 20.32
CA TYR A 46 10.67 1.62 19.48
C TYR A 46 10.67 2.05 18.00
N ALA A 47 9.51 2.40 17.45
CA ALA A 47 9.42 2.86 16.07
C ALA A 47 10.24 4.14 15.80
N VAL A 48 10.25 5.09 16.74
CA VAL A 48 11.06 6.31 16.64
C VAL A 48 12.55 5.98 16.72
N GLN A 49 12.94 5.13 17.68
CA GLN A 49 14.32 4.71 17.87
C GLN A 49 14.85 3.95 16.65
N LYS A 50 14.08 2.98 16.13
CA LYS A 50 14.42 2.22 14.92
C LYS A 50 14.66 3.13 13.73
N LYS A 51 13.78 4.11 13.50
CA LYS A 51 13.95 5.10 12.42
C LYS A 51 15.19 5.96 12.61
N ARG A 52 15.44 6.44 13.83
CA ARG A 52 16.62 7.24 14.16
C ARG A 52 17.92 6.47 13.98
N ASN A 53 17.94 5.20 14.39
CA ASN A 53 19.10 4.32 14.25
C ASN A 53 19.41 4.04 12.78
N ILE A 54 18.39 3.70 11.98
CA ILE A 54 18.54 3.52 10.53
C ILE A 54 19.11 4.79 9.89
N ALA A 55 18.61 5.97 10.29
CA ALA A 55 19.05 7.26 9.75
C ALA A 55 20.47 7.66 10.19
N ALA A 56 20.93 7.23 11.36
CA ALA A 56 22.22 7.65 11.94
C ALA A 56 23.39 6.71 11.58
N SER A 57 23.16 5.40 11.56
CA SER A 57 24.23 4.39 11.41
C SER A 57 24.21 3.67 10.06
N GLY A 58 23.09 3.71 9.32
CA GLY A 58 22.90 2.87 8.13
C GLY A 58 22.86 1.36 8.42
N THR A 59 23.05 0.96 9.68
CA THR A 59 23.03 -0.41 10.19
C THR A 59 22.22 -0.48 11.48
N SER A 60 21.60 -1.64 11.73
CA SER A 60 20.93 -1.91 13.00
C SER A 60 21.99 -2.06 14.11
N ASP A 61 21.75 -1.42 15.26
CA ASP A 61 22.56 -1.56 16.47
C ASP A 61 22.51 -3.00 17.01
N VAL A 62 23.26 -3.32 18.08
CA VAL A 62 23.18 -4.63 18.76
C VAL A 62 21.74 -4.86 19.24
N HIS A 63 21.02 -5.70 18.49
CA HIS A 63 19.64 -6.05 18.73
C HIS A 63 19.53 -6.76 20.08
N THR A 64 18.66 -6.29 20.97
CA THR A 64 18.43 -6.93 22.28
C THR A 64 17.21 -7.86 22.23
N ASP A 65 17.14 -8.82 23.15
CA ASP A 65 15.96 -9.71 23.27
C ASP A 65 14.65 -8.91 23.47
N ASP A 66 14.72 -7.74 24.11
CA ASP A 66 13.57 -6.83 24.27
C ASP A 66 13.14 -6.20 22.92
N ASP A 67 14.09 -5.92 22.03
CA ASP A 67 13.81 -5.39 20.69
C ASP A 67 13.11 -6.44 19.81
N ASP A 68 13.47 -7.72 19.95
CA ASP A 68 12.78 -8.83 19.26
C ASP A 68 11.31 -8.93 19.67
N VAL A 69 11.03 -8.82 20.97
CA VAL A 69 9.65 -8.83 21.50
C VAL A 69 8.86 -7.63 20.98
N LEU A 70 9.47 -6.45 20.94
CA LEU A 70 8.82 -5.23 20.41
C LEU A 70 8.61 -5.32 18.90
N GLU A 71 9.53 -5.92 18.16
CA GLU A 71 9.41 -6.17 16.73
C GLU A 71 8.27 -7.14 16.41
N GLN A 72 8.20 -8.27 17.12
CA GLN A 72 7.09 -9.22 16.97
C GLN A 72 5.74 -8.58 17.31
N LEU A 73 5.66 -7.80 18.40
CA LEU A 73 4.43 -7.08 18.76
C LEU A 73 4.04 -6.03 17.69
N GLN A 74 5.01 -5.39 17.06
CA GLN A 74 4.78 -4.44 15.98
C GLN A 74 4.28 -5.16 14.71
N GLN A 75 4.88 -6.29 14.33
CA GLN A 75 4.43 -7.12 13.21
C GLN A 75 2.97 -7.58 13.40
N LEU A 76 2.64 -8.13 14.59
CA LEU A 76 1.28 -8.55 14.91
C LEU A 76 0.26 -7.41 14.84
N LYS A 77 0.69 -6.18 15.12
CA LYS A 77 -0.16 -4.99 14.99
C LYS A 77 -0.36 -4.63 13.53
N ASP A 78 0.70 -4.64 12.73
CA ASP A 78 0.64 -4.28 11.31
C ASP A 78 -0.15 -5.31 10.50
N GLU A 79 0.01 -6.60 10.79
CA GLU A 79 -0.81 -7.69 10.25
C GLU A 79 -2.30 -7.52 10.55
N ALA A 80 -2.65 -7.13 11.77
CA ALA A 80 -4.04 -6.87 12.12
C ALA A 80 -4.64 -5.69 11.33
N VAL A 81 -3.84 -4.65 11.09
CA VAL A 81 -4.24 -3.49 10.28
C VAL A 81 -4.42 -3.89 8.82
N THR A 82 -3.48 -4.62 8.24
CA THR A 82 -3.56 -5.08 6.84
C THR A 82 -4.74 -6.02 6.63
N GLN A 83 -5.00 -6.97 7.54
CA GLN A 83 -6.18 -7.83 7.50
C GLN A 83 -7.50 -7.04 7.58
N THR A 84 -7.54 -5.98 8.40
CA THR A 84 -8.74 -5.12 8.48
C THR A 84 -8.93 -4.33 7.18
N GLN A 85 -7.85 -3.84 6.58
CA GLN A 85 -7.89 -3.06 5.35
C GLN A 85 -8.26 -3.92 4.13
N THR A 86 -7.73 -5.14 4.03
CA THR A 86 -8.09 -6.08 2.96
C THR A 86 -9.55 -6.51 3.05
N LYS A 87 -10.07 -6.77 4.26
CA LYS A 87 -11.50 -7.04 4.45
C LYS A 87 -12.37 -5.88 3.97
N LYS A 88 -11.99 -4.63 4.29
CA LYS A 88 -12.69 -3.42 3.83
C LYS A 88 -12.64 -3.25 2.31
N SER A 89 -11.49 -3.45 1.68
CA SER A 89 -11.35 -3.32 0.22
C SER A 89 -12.15 -4.39 -0.52
N ILE A 90 -12.20 -5.62 -0.01
CA ILE A 90 -13.04 -6.69 -0.57
C ILE A 90 -14.52 -6.31 -0.49
N THR A 91 -14.99 -5.79 0.66
CA THR A 91 -16.39 -5.35 0.78
C THR A 91 -16.69 -4.17 -0.15
N ALA A 92 -15.78 -3.20 -0.26
CA ALA A 92 -15.95 -2.05 -1.15
C ALA A 92 -16.01 -2.47 -2.62
N SER A 93 -15.12 -3.38 -3.05
CA SER A 93 -15.13 -3.94 -4.41
C SER A 93 -16.42 -4.70 -4.72
N LYS A 94 -16.96 -5.46 -3.76
CA LYS A 94 -18.25 -6.14 -3.92
C LYS A 94 -19.39 -5.13 -4.11
N THR A 95 -19.44 -4.07 -3.29
CA THR A 95 -20.45 -3.01 -3.43
C THR A 95 -20.35 -2.31 -4.78
N GLN A 96 -19.14 -1.91 -5.19
CA GLN A 96 -18.91 -1.26 -6.48
C GLN A 96 -19.36 -2.12 -7.66
N LYS A 97 -19.12 -3.44 -7.61
CA LYS A 97 -19.59 -4.38 -8.65
C LYS A 97 -21.11 -4.43 -8.75
N VAL A 98 -21.80 -4.43 -7.61
CA VAL A 98 -23.27 -4.44 -7.57
C VAL A 98 -23.84 -3.12 -8.09
N GLU A 99 -23.27 -1.98 -7.69
CA GLU A 99 -23.67 -0.66 -8.18
C GLU A 99 -23.47 -0.53 -9.69
N THR A 100 -22.31 -0.98 -10.20
CA THR A 100 -22.01 -0.96 -11.63
C THR A 100 -22.98 -1.86 -12.40
N ALA A 101 -23.33 -3.03 -11.87
CA ALA A 101 -24.33 -3.90 -12.48
C ALA A 101 -25.72 -3.24 -12.50
N GLY A 102 -26.12 -2.57 -11.43
CA GLY A 102 -27.37 -1.81 -11.34
C GLY A 102 -27.43 -0.67 -12.36
N GLN A 103 -26.36 0.13 -12.48
CA GLN A 103 -26.28 1.21 -13.47
C GLN A 103 -26.41 0.69 -14.91
N ARG A 104 -25.78 -0.44 -15.24
CA ARG A 104 -25.90 -1.05 -16.58
C ARG A 104 -27.33 -1.49 -16.89
N LEU A 105 -28.03 -2.07 -15.92
CA LEU A 105 -29.43 -2.47 -16.08
C LEU A 105 -30.34 -1.24 -16.29
N MET A 106 -30.10 -0.16 -15.55
CA MET A 106 -30.82 1.10 -15.70
C MET A 106 -30.59 1.72 -17.08
N GLN A 107 -29.35 1.84 -17.53
CA GLN A 107 -29.02 2.34 -18.88
C GLN A 107 -29.66 1.49 -19.98
N THR A 108 -29.67 0.16 -19.82
CA THR A 108 -30.32 -0.75 -20.77
C THR A 108 -31.83 -0.55 -20.78
N ALA A 109 -32.45 -0.31 -19.62
CA ALA A 109 -33.87 -0.01 -19.52
C ALA A 109 -34.21 1.37 -20.13
N GLU A 110 -33.40 2.39 -19.87
CA GLU A 110 -33.51 3.72 -20.47
C GLU A 110 -33.43 3.64 -21.99
N GLN A 111 -32.45 2.91 -22.55
CA GLN A 111 -32.36 2.69 -23.99
C GLN A 111 -33.63 2.05 -24.56
N ARG A 112 -34.17 1.00 -23.91
CA ARG A 112 -35.44 0.37 -24.33
C ARG A 112 -36.65 1.30 -24.23
N VAL A 113 -36.65 2.25 -23.29
CA VAL A 113 -37.72 3.24 -23.17
C VAL A 113 -37.58 4.30 -24.25
N SER A 114 -36.37 4.83 -24.47
CA SER A 114 -36.06 5.78 -25.53
C SER A 114 -36.39 5.21 -26.92
N GLU A 115 -36.03 3.95 -27.20
CA GLU A 115 -36.40 3.25 -28.44
C GLU A 115 -37.92 3.17 -28.63
N ARG A 116 -38.67 2.88 -27.55
CA ARG A 116 -40.14 2.83 -27.59
C ARG A 116 -40.77 4.20 -27.80
N ILE A 117 -40.26 5.24 -27.15
CA ILE A 117 -40.73 6.62 -27.32
C ILE A 117 -40.44 7.09 -28.74
N ASN A 118 -39.22 6.88 -29.24
CA ASN A 118 -38.84 7.22 -30.61
C ASN A 118 -39.68 6.45 -31.64
N ALA A 119 -40.01 5.18 -31.37
CA ALA A 119 -40.90 4.39 -32.22
C ALA A 119 -42.37 4.89 -32.18
N ALA A 120 -42.83 5.40 -31.04
CA ALA A 120 -44.18 5.93 -30.87
C ALA A 120 -44.35 7.34 -31.46
N GLU A 121 -43.37 8.24 -31.30
CA GLU A 121 -43.40 9.58 -31.89
C GLU A 121 -43.26 9.57 -33.42
N ALA A 122 -42.65 8.53 -33.99
CA ALA A 122 -42.59 8.33 -35.44
C ALA A 122 -43.94 7.94 -36.09
N GLY A 123 -45.04 7.88 -35.33
CA GLY A 123 -46.41 7.78 -35.85
C GLY A 123 -46.73 6.47 -36.61
N GLY A 124 -45.96 5.40 -36.39
CA GLY A 124 -46.09 4.17 -37.17
C GLY A 124 -46.24 2.93 -36.30
N SER A 125 -47.44 2.36 -36.27
CA SER A 125 -47.59 0.91 -36.12
C SER A 125 -46.97 0.22 -37.34
N GLY A 126 -45.64 0.13 -37.38
CA GLY A 126 -44.91 -0.32 -38.56
C GLY A 126 -43.57 -0.90 -38.15
N LYS A 127 -43.28 -2.10 -38.67
CA LYS A 127 -42.00 -2.80 -38.54
C LYS A 127 -40.82 -1.82 -38.65
N PRO A 128 -39.71 -2.03 -37.91
CA PRO A 128 -38.57 -1.12 -37.91
C PRO A 128 -38.16 -0.83 -39.36
N LYS A 129 -38.09 0.46 -39.69
CA LYS A 129 -37.71 0.95 -41.02
C LYS A 129 -36.30 0.42 -41.28
N ARG A 130 -36.18 -0.58 -42.14
CA ARG A 130 -34.88 -1.18 -42.48
C ARG A 130 -33.94 -0.06 -42.93
N LEU A 131 -32.90 0.18 -42.14
CA LEU A 131 -31.80 1.06 -42.52
C LEU A 131 -31.26 0.57 -43.87
N ARG A 132 -30.97 1.51 -44.75
CA ARG A 132 -30.36 1.16 -46.04
C ARG A 132 -29.02 0.47 -45.75
N PRO A 133 -28.68 -0.62 -46.46
CA PRO A 133 -27.44 -1.36 -46.24
C PRO A 133 -26.18 -0.48 -46.22
N SER A 134 -26.17 0.61 -46.98
CA SER A 134 -25.09 1.60 -47.00
C SER A 134 -24.91 2.33 -45.66
N ALA A 135 -25.99 2.73 -45.01
CA ALA A 135 -25.94 3.43 -43.72
C ALA A 135 -25.49 2.50 -42.57
N LEU A 136 -25.84 1.20 -42.65
CA LEU A 136 -25.34 0.19 -41.71
C LEU A 136 -23.82 0.00 -41.88
N LEU A 137 -23.36 -0.06 -43.14
CA LEU A 137 -21.93 -0.22 -43.45
C LEU A 137 -21.11 0.99 -42.97
N GLU A 138 -21.61 2.21 -43.18
CA GLU A 138 -20.99 3.45 -42.68
C GLU A 138 -20.92 3.45 -41.15
N SER A 139 -22.00 3.07 -40.46
CA SER A 139 -22.01 3.00 -38.99
C SER A 139 -21.03 1.97 -38.42
N GLU A 140 -20.88 0.82 -39.09
CA GLU A 140 -19.93 -0.22 -38.68
C GLU A 140 -18.48 0.23 -38.89
N GLN A 141 -18.21 0.95 -39.98
CA GLN A 141 -16.89 1.54 -40.24
C GLN A 141 -16.54 2.64 -39.23
N GLU A 142 -17.49 3.51 -38.88
CA GLU A 142 -17.30 4.55 -37.86
C GLU A 142 -17.05 3.93 -36.48
N GLU A 143 -17.82 2.91 -36.10
CA GLU A 143 -17.63 2.21 -34.83
C GLU A 143 -16.27 1.50 -34.78
N ALA A 144 -15.86 0.85 -35.88
CA ALA A 144 -14.53 0.23 -35.98
C ALA A 144 -13.40 1.28 -35.88
N ALA A 145 -13.56 2.47 -36.47
CA ALA A 145 -12.60 3.55 -36.34
C ALA A 145 -12.53 4.09 -34.91
N GLN A 146 -13.67 4.22 -34.22
CA GLN A 146 -13.71 4.64 -32.82
C GLN A 146 -13.05 3.61 -31.89
N ARG A 147 -13.29 2.31 -32.11
CA ARG A 147 -12.65 1.23 -31.34
C ARG A 147 -11.13 1.26 -31.50
N ARG A 148 -10.62 1.43 -32.72
CA ARG A 148 -9.18 1.57 -32.98
C ARG A 148 -8.59 2.78 -32.27
N LYS A 149 -9.29 3.92 -32.29
CA LYS A 149 -8.84 5.15 -31.60
C LYS A 149 -8.76 4.96 -30.09
N LEU A 150 -9.72 4.26 -29.49
CA LEU A 150 -9.70 3.96 -28.05
C LEU A 150 -8.58 2.97 -27.68
N GLU A 151 -8.33 1.97 -28.53
CA GLU A 151 -7.20 1.05 -28.34
C GLU A 151 -5.85 1.76 -28.42
N GLU A 152 -5.69 2.66 -29.39
CA GLU A 152 -4.48 3.48 -29.54
C GLU A 152 -4.25 4.36 -28.29
N GLN A 153 -5.28 5.06 -27.81
CA GLN A 153 -5.20 5.85 -26.58
C GLN A 153 -4.81 5.00 -25.35
N LYS A 154 -5.34 3.78 -25.26
CA LYS A 154 -5.00 2.86 -24.18
C LYS A 154 -3.53 2.42 -24.25
N ILE A 155 -3.05 2.12 -25.45
CA ILE A 155 -1.64 1.75 -25.67
C ILE A 155 -0.73 2.94 -25.33
N ASP A 156 -1.11 4.15 -25.73
CA ASP A 156 -0.32 5.36 -25.43
C ASP A 156 -0.25 5.65 -23.92
N LEU A 157 -1.36 5.49 -23.19
CA LEU A 157 -1.35 5.60 -21.73
C LEU A 157 -0.44 4.55 -21.08
N GLN A 158 -0.51 3.29 -21.53
CA GLN A 158 0.36 2.23 -21.02
C GLN A 158 1.85 2.53 -21.30
N ARG A 159 2.17 3.10 -22.46
CA ARG A 159 3.54 3.54 -22.78
C ARG A 159 4.01 4.66 -21.86
N GLN A 160 3.14 5.63 -21.55
CA GLN A 160 3.46 6.71 -20.62
C GLN A 160 3.69 6.19 -19.20
N GLU A 161 2.84 5.28 -18.72
CA GLU A 161 3.00 4.64 -17.41
C GLU A 161 4.33 3.88 -17.30
N LEU A 162 4.68 3.12 -18.35
CA LEU A 162 5.96 2.41 -18.42
C LEU A 162 7.15 3.37 -18.44
N ALA A 163 7.07 4.49 -19.16
CA ALA A 163 8.13 5.49 -19.19
C ALA A 163 8.36 6.10 -17.81
N LEU A 164 7.30 6.48 -17.10
CA LEU A 164 7.39 7.00 -15.73
C LEU A 164 8.00 5.97 -14.77
N HIS A 165 7.64 4.69 -14.91
CA HIS A 165 8.23 3.63 -14.11
C HIS A 165 9.73 3.46 -14.38
N CYS A 166 10.17 3.54 -15.64
CA CYS A 166 11.58 3.53 -15.99
C CYS A 166 12.32 4.72 -15.36
N ASP A 167 11.76 5.93 -15.45
CA ASP A 167 12.35 7.13 -14.85
C ASP A 167 12.47 7.02 -13.32
N GLU A 168 11.46 6.47 -12.64
CA GLU A 168 11.49 6.24 -11.20
C GLU A 168 12.59 5.25 -10.80
N LEU A 169 12.73 4.15 -11.54
CA LEU A 169 13.80 3.17 -11.32
C LEU A 169 15.18 3.78 -11.57
N GLU A 170 15.34 4.62 -12.59
CA GLU A 170 16.58 5.35 -12.81
C GLU A 170 16.91 6.31 -11.66
N GLN A 171 15.91 7.03 -11.13
CA GLN A 171 16.10 7.90 -9.97
C GLN A 171 16.55 7.11 -8.74
N GLN A 172 15.90 5.97 -8.46
CA GLN A 172 16.30 5.08 -7.37
C GLN A 172 17.73 4.58 -7.55
N ARG A 173 18.10 4.18 -8.77
CA ARG A 173 19.46 3.75 -9.09
C ARG A 173 20.48 4.86 -8.83
N ARG A 174 20.21 6.09 -9.29
CA ARG A 174 21.08 7.25 -9.05
C ARG A 174 21.24 7.55 -7.55
N GLN A 175 20.18 7.42 -6.76
CA GLN A 175 20.24 7.58 -5.30
C GLN A 175 21.11 6.50 -4.65
N HIS A 176 20.97 5.24 -5.07
CA HIS A 176 21.80 4.14 -4.59
C HIS A 176 23.28 4.31 -4.97
N ASP A 177 23.56 4.74 -6.19
CA ASP A 177 24.93 4.99 -6.66
C ASP A 177 25.58 6.13 -5.85
N LEU A 178 24.84 7.21 -5.57
CA LEU A 178 25.32 8.30 -4.71
C LEU A 178 25.66 7.83 -3.29
N LEU A 179 24.78 7.05 -2.67
CA LEU A 179 25.05 6.50 -1.32
C LEU A 179 26.26 5.57 -1.34
N ARG A 180 26.41 4.76 -2.39
CA ARG A 180 27.56 3.87 -2.55
C ARG A 180 28.87 4.65 -2.67
N GLU A 181 28.88 5.75 -3.43
CA GLU A 181 30.04 6.64 -3.55
C GLU A 181 30.40 7.32 -2.22
N GLN A 182 29.41 7.75 -1.45
CA GLN A 182 29.65 8.32 -0.12
C GLN A 182 30.27 7.30 0.84
N VAL A 183 29.74 6.07 0.86
CA VAL A 183 30.28 4.98 1.68
C VAL A 183 31.70 4.63 1.27
N SER A 184 31.99 4.55 -0.04
CA SER A 184 33.34 4.25 -0.51
C SER A 184 34.32 5.38 -0.16
N HIS A 185 33.91 6.64 -0.27
CA HIS A 185 34.74 7.77 0.14
C HIS A 185 35.05 7.74 1.63
N HIS A 186 34.05 7.49 2.49
CA HIS A 186 34.26 7.35 3.93
C HIS A 186 35.17 6.17 4.26
N ALA A 187 35.04 5.03 3.56
CA ALA A 187 35.92 3.88 3.76
C ALA A 187 37.40 4.24 3.48
N VAL A 188 37.68 4.94 2.38
CA VAL A 188 39.04 5.40 2.05
C VAL A 188 39.58 6.39 3.09
N GLN A 189 38.73 7.31 3.58
CA GLN A 189 39.12 8.24 4.64
C GLN A 189 39.49 7.50 5.94
N ILE A 190 38.67 6.52 6.35
CA ILE A 190 38.94 5.69 7.53
C ILE A 190 40.24 4.91 7.37
N GLU A 191 40.48 4.29 6.21
CA GLU A 191 41.73 3.60 5.93
C GLU A 191 42.95 4.52 6.04
N SER A 192 42.86 5.75 5.53
CA SER A 192 43.92 6.76 5.63
C SER A 192 44.23 7.12 7.09
N ILE A 193 43.18 7.38 7.89
CA ILE A 193 43.31 7.69 9.32
C ILE A 193 43.97 6.51 10.06
N LEU A 194 43.53 5.28 9.81
CA LEU A 194 44.11 4.09 10.43
C LEU A 194 45.59 3.91 10.08
N LYS A 195 45.99 4.16 8.82
CA LYS A 195 47.41 4.14 8.41
C LYS A 195 48.24 5.19 9.15
N LEU A 196 47.72 6.40 9.31
CA LEU A 196 48.41 7.46 10.06
C LEU A 196 48.57 7.11 11.55
N LEU A 197 47.52 6.54 12.16
CA LEU A 197 47.58 6.09 13.56
C LEU A 197 48.59 4.95 13.73
N ALA A 198 48.59 3.96 12.83
CA ALA A 198 49.57 2.88 12.86
C ALA A 198 51.01 3.41 12.75
N ALA A 199 51.27 4.35 11.83
CA ALA A 199 52.59 4.96 11.68
C ALA A 199 53.02 5.79 12.91
N ALA A 200 52.08 6.48 13.58
CA ALA A 200 52.36 7.24 14.79
C ALA A 200 52.70 6.33 15.97
N ILE A 201 52.02 5.18 16.10
CA ILE A 201 52.31 4.17 17.12
C ILE A 201 53.71 3.56 16.87
N SER A 202 54.00 3.11 15.65
CA SER A 202 55.31 2.52 15.32
C SER A 202 56.49 3.48 15.52
N LYS A 203 56.30 4.80 15.40
CA LYS A 203 57.34 5.80 15.69
C LYS A 203 57.58 6.06 17.18
N LYS A 204 56.66 5.69 18.05
CA LYS A 204 56.78 5.87 19.51
C LYS A 204 57.54 4.71 20.18
N ASP A 205 57.59 3.58 19.49
CA ASP A 205 58.26 2.34 19.94
C ASP A 205 59.68 2.18 19.35
N SER A 206 60.22 3.19 18.67
CA SER A 206 61.63 3.30 18.21
C SER A 206 62.34 4.44 18.93
#